data_AF-A0A9N9IM91-F1
#
_entry.id   AF-A0A9N9IM91-F1
#
_cell.length_a   1.000
_cell.length_b   1.000
_cell.length_c   1.000
_cell.angle_alpha   90.00
_cell.angle_beta   90.00
_cell.angle_gamma   90.00
#
_symmetry.space_group_name_H-M   'P 1'
#
loop_
_entity.id
_entity.type
_entity.pdbx_description
1 polymer ?
#
loop_
_entity_poly.entity_id
_entity_poly.type
_entity_poly.pdbx_seq_one_letter_code
_entity_poly.pdbx_strand_id
1 'polypeptide(L)' 'QTVDNPGIHMKRCSRCYKSKVIDEFIRLNKNSLGECSTCNTCAEKRKGKSVTVESEEAASSENLNLAYLDD' A
#
# COMPACT_ATOMS: atom_id res chain seq x y z
N GLN A 1 31.70 18.93 -10.97
CA GLN A 1 30.23 18.95 -11.08
C GLN A 1 29.70 18.24 -9.85
N THR A 2 29.13 18.98 -8.90
CA THR A 2 28.49 18.41 -7.71
C THR A 2 27.16 17.82 -8.14
N VAL A 3 27.05 16.50 -8.09
CA VAL A 3 25.79 15.80 -8.33
C VAL A 3 24.82 16.20 -7.23
N ASP A 4 23.91 17.11 -7.55
CA ASP A 4 22.73 17.40 -6.74
C ASP A 4 21.87 16.14 -6.81
N ASN A 5 22.14 15.20 -5.90
CA ASN A 5 21.36 13.99 -5.74
C ASN A 5 20.03 14.48 -5.14
N PRO A 6 18.91 14.51 -5.90
CA PRO A 6 17.68 15.11 -5.42
C PRO A 6 17.29 14.35 -4.16
N GLY A 7 17.51 15.00 -3.02
CA GLY A 7 17.48 14.36 -1.72
C GLY A 7 16.18 13.58 -1.60
N ILE A 8 16.27 12.33 -1.16
CA ILE A 8 15.08 11.56 -0.82
C ILE A 8 14.44 12.29 0.36
N HIS A 9 13.53 13.21 0.08
CA HIS A 9 12.82 13.99 1.08
C HIS A 9 11.89 13.01 1.81
N MET A 10 12.21 12.72 3.07
CA MET A 10 11.38 11.89 3.91
C MET A 10 10.53 12.76 4.84
N LYS A 11 9.28 12.32 5.06
CA LYS A 11 8.32 12.98 5.95
C LYS A 11 7.71 11.95 6.89
N ARG A 12 7.41 12.38 8.12
CA ARG A 12 6.71 11.54 9.11
C ARG A 12 5.21 11.65 8.95
N CYS A 13 4.52 10.52 8.83
CA CYS A 13 3.07 10.48 8.74
C CYS A 13 2.43 10.83 10.07
N SER A 14 1.51 11.79 10.11
CA SER A 14 0.79 12.18 11.34
C SER A 14 -0.20 11.12 11.85
N ARG A 15 -0.41 10.03 11.09
CA ARG A 15 -1.32 8.94 11.47
C ARG A 15 -0.62 7.68 11.96
N CYS A 16 0.27 7.13 11.14
CA CYS A 16 1.00 5.92 11.49
C CYS A 16 2.36 6.21 12.11
N TYR A 17 2.77 7.49 12.17
CA TYR A 17 4.02 7.96 12.77
C TYR A 17 5.30 7.36 12.15
N LYS A 18 5.18 6.72 10.98
CA LYS A 18 6.31 6.18 10.20
C LYS A 18 6.88 7.26 9.28
N SER A 19 8.21 7.26 9.14
CA SER A 19 8.91 8.06 8.13
C SER A 19 8.80 7.36 6.77
N LYS A 20 8.38 8.11 5.76
CA LYS A 20 8.17 7.64 4.39
C LYS A 20 8.68 8.69 3.41
N VAL A 21 8.92 8.32 2.16
CA VAL A 21 9.31 9.27 1.11
C VAL A 21 8.17 10.24 0.82
N ILE A 22 8.49 11.48 0.45
CA ILE A 22 7.49 12.55 0.23
C ILE A 22 6.50 12.20 -0.89
N ASP A 23 6.93 11.39 -1.85
CA ASP A 23 6.07 10.83 -2.91
C ASP A 23 4.88 10.04 -2.33
N GLU A 24 5.09 9.32 -1.23
CA GLU A 24 4.01 8.62 -0.51
C GLU A 24 3.05 9.59 0.22
N PHE A 25 3.29 10.89 0.20
CA PHE A 25 2.40 11.93 0.71
C PHE A 25 1.78 12.77 -0.40
N ILE A 26 2.24 12.65 -1.63
CA ILE A 26 1.69 13.35 -2.79
C ILE A 26 0.54 12.50 -3.35
N ARG A 27 -0.62 13.14 -3.55
CA ARG A 27 -1.79 12.49 -4.12
C ARG A 27 -2.57 13.42 -5.03
N LEU A 28 -3.23 12.83 -6.03
CA LEU A 28 -4.13 13.53 -6.93
C LEU A 28 -5.36 14.04 -6.17
N ASN A 29 -5.61 15.35 -6.24
CA ASN A 29 -6.81 16.00 -5.76
C ASN A 29 -7.46 16.78 -6.91
N LYS A 30 -8.63 16.32 -7.35
CA LYS A 30 -9.38 16.80 -8.53
C LYS A 30 -8.54 16.80 -9.82
N ASN A 31 -7.63 17.76 -9.99
CA ASN A 31 -6.78 17.91 -11.18
C ASN A 31 -5.33 18.30 -10.84
N SER A 32 -4.91 18.21 -9.57
CA SER A 32 -3.57 18.62 -9.15
C SER A 32 -2.96 17.66 -8.15
N LEU A 33 -1.64 17.47 -8.21
CA LEU A 33 -0.89 16.75 -7.19
C LEU A 33 -0.73 17.65 -5.96
N GLY A 34 -1.19 17.18 -4.81
CA GLY A 34 -1.08 17.89 -3.54
C GLY A 34 -0.39 17.04 -2.48
N GLU A 35 0.56 17.65 -1.76
CA GLU A 35 1.22 17.03 -0.62
C GLU A 35 0.28 17.01 0.59
N CYS A 36 0.28 15.91 1.33
CA CYS A 36 -0.58 15.71 2.47
C CYS A 36 0.21 15.42 3.75
N SER A 37 -0.46 15.54 4.92
CA SER A 37 0.15 15.25 6.22
C SER A 37 0.18 13.75 6.57
N THR A 38 -0.51 12.93 5.77
CA THR A 38 -0.67 11.49 5.99
C THR A 38 -0.25 10.73 4.74
N CYS A 39 0.42 9.59 4.90
CA CYS A 39 0.81 8.76 3.78
C CYS A 39 -0.39 8.16 3.01
N ASN A 40 -0.14 7.77 1.76
CA ASN A 40 -1.12 7.20 0.83
C ASN A 40 -1.81 5.98 1.44
N THR A 41 -1.08 5.05 2.04
CA THR A 41 -1.67 3.89 2.73
C THR A 41 -2.70 4.28 3.79
N CYS A 42 -2.41 5.30 4.61
CA CYS A 42 -3.33 5.78 5.64
C CYS A 42 -4.52 6.56 5.07
N ALA A 43 -4.36 7.13 3.88
CA ALA A 43 -5.40 7.82 3.14
C ALA A 43 -6.36 6.81 2.49
N GLU A 44 -5.82 5.77 1.86
CA GLU A 44 -6.57 4.69 1.20
C GLU A 44 -7.42 3.91 2.20
N LYS A 45 -6.90 3.62 3.39
CA LYS A 45 -7.70 3.02 4.48
C LYS A 45 -8.95 3.83 4.86
N ARG A 46 -8.99 5.14 4.59
CA ARG A 46 -10.23 5.93 4.77
C ARG A 46 -11.19 5.85 3.60
N LYS A 47 -10.68 5.62 2.38
CA LYS A 47 -11.50 5.53 1.16
C LYS A 47 -12.30 4.22 1.10
N GLY A 48 -12.10 3.31 2.05
CA GLY A 48 -12.81 2.03 2.18
C GLY A 48 -14.29 2.14 2.57
N LYS A 49 -15.09 2.79 1.70
CA LYS A 49 -16.53 2.54 1.49
C LYS A 49 -16.87 2.71 0.00
N SER A 50 -16.12 2.05 -0.87
CA SER A 50 -16.61 1.65 -2.19
C SER A 50 -15.96 0.31 -2.51
N VAL A 51 -16.73 -0.74 -2.29
CA VAL A 51 -16.45 -2.11 -2.69
C VAL A 51 -16.47 -2.18 -4.22
N THR A 52 -15.41 -2.68 -4.83
CA THR A 52 -15.50 -3.49 -6.04
C THR A 52 -14.77 -4.79 -5.74
N VAL A 53 -15.55 -5.79 -5.31
CA VAL A 53 -15.14 -7.19 -5.41
C VAL A 53 -15.11 -7.49 -6.90
N GLU A 54 -13.94 -7.47 -7.51
CA GLU A 54 -13.74 -8.21 -8.75
C GLU A 54 -13.26 -9.60 -8.34
N SER A 55 -14.22 -10.52 -8.39
CA SER A 55 -14.04 -11.95 -8.34
C SER A 55 -13.11 -12.39 -9.45
N GLU A 56 -11.95 -12.99 -9.14
CA GLU A 56 -11.32 -13.99 -10.01
C GLU A 56 -10.61 -15.05 -9.14
N GLU A 57 -10.90 -16.29 -9.47
CA GLU A 57 -10.73 -17.53 -8.71
C GLU A 57 -9.31 -18.11 -8.71
N ALA A 58 -9.10 -19.04 -7.75
CA ALA A 58 -8.18 -20.19 -7.76
C ALA A 58 -6.65 -19.89 -7.70
N ALA A 59 -5.85 -20.52 -6.84
CA ALA A 59 -5.94 -21.85 -6.28
C ALA A 59 -5.48 -21.89 -4.82
N SER A 60 -6.39 -22.34 -3.96
CA SER A 60 -6.06 -23.01 -2.71
C SER A 60 -5.65 -24.43 -3.08
N SER A 61 -4.36 -24.70 -3.26
CA SER A 61 -3.88 -26.09 -3.30
C SER A 61 -3.90 -26.62 -1.87
N GLU A 62 -5.00 -27.28 -1.57
CA GLU A 62 -5.22 -28.08 -0.39
C GLU A 62 -4.09 -29.10 -0.23
N ASN A 63 -3.50 -29.06 0.95
CA ASN A 63 -2.50 -29.99 1.43
C ASN A 63 -3.20 -31.34 1.70
N LEU A 64 -3.38 -32.15 0.66
CA LEU A 64 -4.00 -33.47 0.78
C LEU A 64 -2.94 -34.47 1.25
N ASN A 65 -2.89 -34.60 2.57
CA ASN A 65 -2.08 -35.55 3.31
C ASN A 65 -2.48 -36.98 2.88
N LEU A 66 -1.70 -37.60 2.00
CA LEU A 66 -1.91 -38.98 1.55
C LEU A 66 -1.39 -39.95 2.63
N ALA A 67 -2.17 -40.15 3.68
CA ALA A 67 -2.00 -41.26 4.61
C ALA A 67 -2.87 -42.43 4.14
N TYR A 68 -2.26 -43.39 3.44
CA TYR A 68 -2.88 -44.67 3.13
C TYR A 68 -2.94 -45.55 4.39
N LEU A 69 -4.07 -46.22 4.58
CA LEU A 69 -4.47 -47.03 5.74
C LEU A 69 -3.69 -48.35 5.94
N ASP A 70 -3.51 -48.67 7.22
CA ASP A 70 -3.57 -49.94 7.98
C ASP A 70 -4.05 -51.24 7.28
N ASP A 71 -3.25 -52.33 7.34
CA ASP A 71 -3.47 -53.59 8.10
C ASP A 71 -2.22 -54.51 7.97
#